data_AF-A0A8X7WL94-F1
#
_entry.id   AF-A0A8X7WL94-F1
#
_cell.length_a   1.000
_cell.length_b   1.000
_cell.length_c   1.000
_cell.angle_alpha   90.00
_cell.angle_beta   90.00
_cell.angle_gamma   90.00
#
_symmetry.space_group_name_H-M   'P 1'
#
loop_
_entity.id
_entity.type
_entity.pdbx_description
1 polymer ?
#
loop_
_entity_poly.entity_id
_entity_poly.type
_entity_poly.pdbx_seq_one_letter_code
_entity_poly.pdbx_strand_id
1 'polypeptide(L)' 'MTSSKLYFVALLIIASVFVDVQSTRIMDASSDCDFRGPCKKKEDCSDRCGVNKPPFNNAICAPLGARGLQCCCILS' A
#
# COMPACT_ATOMS: atom_id res chain seq x y z
N MET A 1 -3.90 46.23 -0.21
CA MET A 1 -3.36 44.99 0.40
C MET A 1 -4.51 44.00 0.64
N THR A 2 -4.98 43.29 -0.39
CA THR A 2 -6.04 42.26 -0.23
C THR A 2 -5.78 41.01 -1.10
N SER A 3 -4.95 41.16 -2.14
CA SER A 3 -4.59 40.08 -3.07
C SER A 3 -3.73 38.98 -2.43
N SER A 4 -2.81 39.34 -1.53
CA SER A 4 -1.85 38.38 -0.92
C SER A 4 -2.52 37.32 -0.04
N LYS A 5 -3.63 37.65 0.63
CA LYS A 5 -4.36 36.72 1.49
C LYS A 5 -5.11 35.66 0.68
N LEU A 6 -5.72 36.06 -0.44
CA LEU A 6 -6.42 35.14 -1.34
C LEU A 6 -5.45 34.16 -2.01
N TYR A 7 -4.26 34.62 -2.38
CA TYR A 7 -3.20 33.76 -2.92
C TYR A 7 -2.74 32.71 -1.91
N PHE A 8 -2.57 33.10 -0.65
CA PHE A 8 -2.16 32.18 0.41
C PHE A 8 -3.22 31.11 0.68
N VAL A 9 -4.51 31.50 0.71
CA VAL A 9 -5.62 30.56 0.85
C VAL A 9 -5.69 29.61 -0.33
N ALA A 10 -5.51 30.10 -1.56
CA ALA A 10 -5.49 29.25 -2.76
C ALA A 10 -4.35 28.22 -2.73
N LEU A 11 -3.14 28.63 -2.30
CA LEU A 11 -2.01 27.72 -2.15
C LEU A 11 -2.27 26.63 -1.10
N LEU A 12 -2.92 26.97 0.02
CA LEU A 12 -3.28 25.99 1.05
C LEU A 12 -4.30 24.96 0.56
N ILE A 13 -5.29 25.38 -0.23
CA ILE A 13 -6.30 24.49 -0.85
C ILE A 13 -5.64 23.54 -1.86
N ILE A 14 -4.71 24.05 -2.67
CA ILE A 14 -3.98 23.23 -3.64
C ILE A 14 -3.12 22.19 -2.91
N ALA A 15 -2.39 22.60 -1.86
CA ALA A 15 -1.53 21.71 -1.08
C ALA A 15 -2.31 20.57 -0.41
N SER A 16 -3.51 20.83 0.13
CA SER A 16 -4.34 19.79 0.76
C SER A 16 -4.84 18.74 -0.23
N VAL A 17 -5.16 19.12 -1.48
CA VAL A 17 -5.53 18.15 -2.53
C VAL A 17 -4.35 17.22 -2.90
N PHE A 18 -3.12 17.74 -2.90
CA PHE A 18 -1.93 16.93 -3.19
C PHE A 18 -1.58 15.93 -2.07
N VAL A 19 -1.92 16.23 -0.81
CA VAL A 19 -1.70 15.32 0.32
C VAL A 19 -2.70 14.15 0.29
N ASP A 20 -3.95 14.39 -0.13
CA ASP A 20 -5.00 13.36 -0.21
C ASP A 20 -4.68 12.27 -1.27
N VAL A 21 -4.11 12.67 -2.41
CA VAL A 21 -3.70 11.76 -3.50
C VAL A 21 -2.53 10.84 -3.11
N GLN A 22 -1.67 11.24 -2.17
CA GLN A 22 -0.60 10.35 -1.69
C GLN A 22 -1.06 9.42 -0.56
N SER A 23 -2.04 9.84 0.24
CA SER A 23 -2.55 9.06 1.37
C SER A 23 -3.24 7.75 0.94
N THR A 24 -3.84 7.72 -0.25
CA THR A 24 -4.45 6.51 -0.83
C THR A 24 -3.47 5.41 -1.25
N ARG A 25 -2.15 5.65 -1.16
CA ARG A 25 -1.11 4.63 -1.42
C ARG A 25 -0.50 4.00 -0.17
N ILE A 26 -0.96 4.37 1.02
CA ILE A 26 -0.58 3.67 2.24
C ILE A 26 -1.63 2.60 2.47
N MET A 27 -1.56 1.51 1.69
CA MET A 27 -2.28 0.29 2.05
C MET A 27 -1.61 -0.26 3.31
N ASP A 28 -2.26 -0.02 4.44
CA ASP A 28 -2.02 -0.67 5.73
C ASP A 28 -2.03 -2.19 5.59
N ALA A 29 -0.87 -2.77 5.28
CA ALA A 29 -0.70 -4.23 5.16
C ALA A 29 0.54 -4.72 5.91
N SER A 30 0.98 -4.03 6.97
CA SER A 30 2.32 -4.25 7.55
C SER A 30 2.37 -4.73 9.01
N SER A 31 1.27 -5.15 9.65
CA SER A 31 1.39 -5.85 10.95
C SER A 31 1.30 -7.37 10.86
N ASP A 32 0.55 -7.93 9.88
CA ASP A 32 0.24 -9.37 9.81
C ASP A 32 0.73 -10.07 8.53
N CYS A 33 1.76 -9.51 7.89
CA CYS A 33 2.24 -9.96 6.59
C CYS A 33 3.65 -10.56 6.67
N ASP A 34 3.80 -11.85 6.34
CA ASP A 34 5.11 -12.48 6.09
C ASP A 34 5.45 -12.39 4.60
N PHE A 35 6.44 -11.56 4.24
CA PHE A 35 6.77 -11.30 2.84
C PHE A 35 7.66 -12.40 2.23
N ARG A 36 7.21 -13.03 1.14
CA ARG A 36 7.88 -14.18 0.51
C ARG A 36 8.15 -14.02 -0.99
N GLY A 37 9.21 -13.30 -1.30
CA GLY A 37 9.76 -13.22 -2.66
C GLY A 37 8.84 -12.51 -3.65
N PRO A 38 9.32 -12.26 -4.88
CA PRO A 38 8.61 -11.42 -5.85
C PRO A 38 7.37 -12.11 -6.41
N CYS A 39 6.36 -11.34 -6.78
CA CYS A 39 5.14 -11.84 -7.41
C CYS A 39 4.73 -11.00 -8.62
N LYS A 40 3.97 -11.61 -9.53
CA LYS A 40 3.30 -10.90 -10.64
C LYS A 40 1.80 -10.91 -10.47
N LYS A 41 1.25 -11.99 -9.91
CA LYS A 41 -0.18 -12.15 -9.62
C LYS A 41 -0.39 -12.73 -8.23
N LYS A 42 -1.64 -12.69 -7.74
CA LYS A 42 -2.01 -13.24 -6.43
C LYS A 42 -1.77 -14.75 -6.37
N GLU A 43 -2.06 -15.46 -7.45
CA GLU A 43 -1.96 -16.92 -7.52
C GLU A 43 -0.53 -17.41 -7.30
N ASP A 44 0.49 -16.65 -7.76
CA ASP A 44 1.91 -16.94 -7.53
C ASP A 44 2.25 -17.05 -6.04
N CYS A 45 1.47 -16.37 -5.19
CA CYS A 45 1.67 -16.32 -3.75
C CYS A 45 0.92 -17.42 -3.01
N SER A 46 -0.18 -17.94 -3.56
CA SER A 46 -0.97 -19.00 -2.93
C SER A 46 -0.14 -20.25 -2.68
N ASP A 47 0.63 -20.69 -3.69
CA ASP A 47 1.51 -21.86 -3.58
C ASP A 47 2.69 -21.61 -2.62
N ARG A 48 3.27 -20.40 -2.65
CA ARG A 48 4.42 -20.04 -1.81
C ARG A 48 4.08 -19.90 -0.33
N CYS A 49 2.90 -19.35 -0.04
CA CYS A 49 2.40 -19.20 1.32
C CYS A 49 1.70 -20.47 1.82
N GLY A 50 1.43 -21.44 0.94
CA GLY A 50 0.69 -22.64 1.31
C GLY A 50 -0.71 -22.29 1.82
N VAL A 51 -1.41 -21.39 1.13
CA VAL A 51 -2.73 -20.88 1.53
C VAL A 51 -3.67 -22.06 1.82
N ASN A 52 -4.42 -21.97 2.92
CA ASN A 52 -5.22 -23.04 3.54
C ASN A 52 -4.43 -24.04 4.41
N LYS A 53 -3.14 -23.80 4.68
CA LYS A 53 -2.37 -24.50 5.71
C LYS A 53 -1.94 -23.51 6.79
N PRO A 54 -2.18 -23.80 8.08
CA PRO A 54 -1.70 -22.95 9.15
C PRO A 54 -0.17 -22.77 9.05
N PRO A 55 0.35 -21.55 9.29
CA PRO A 55 -0.36 -20.42 9.88
C PRO A 55 -1.05 -19.47 8.88
N PHE A 56 -0.99 -19.73 7.57
CA PHE A 56 -1.43 -18.76 6.55
C PHE A 56 -2.79 -19.12 5.92
N ASN A 57 -3.78 -18.24 6.06
CA ASN A 57 -5.12 -18.44 5.47
C ASN A 57 -5.29 -17.78 4.10
N ASN A 58 -4.41 -16.84 3.75
CA ASN A 58 -4.54 -16.04 2.54
C ASN A 58 -3.17 -15.52 2.11
N ALA A 59 -3.07 -15.14 0.85
CA ALA A 59 -1.87 -14.51 0.29
C ALA A 59 -2.27 -13.45 -0.72
N ILE A 60 -1.55 -12.32 -0.73
CA ILE A 60 -1.74 -11.26 -1.70
C ILE A 60 -0.41 -10.88 -2.34
N CYS A 61 -0.47 -10.30 -3.53
CA CYS A 61 0.70 -9.70 -4.18
C CYS A 61 0.69 -8.20 -3.86
N ALA A 62 1.53 -7.77 -2.93
CA ALA A 62 1.52 -6.41 -2.37
C ALA A 62 2.78 -5.63 -2.80
N PRO A 63 2.69 -4.31 -3.02
CA PRO A 63 3.87 -3.50 -3.30
C PRO A 63 4.75 -3.37 -2.05
N LEU A 64 6.04 -3.71 -2.17
CA LEU A 64 7.04 -3.52 -1.11
C LEU A 64 7.98 -2.35 -1.47
N GLY A 65 7.46 -1.13 -1.36
CA GLY A 65 8.19 0.10 -1.68
C GLY A 65 8.75 0.09 -3.10
N ALA A 66 9.98 0.59 -3.27
CA ALA A 66 10.66 0.63 -4.58
C ALA A 66 11.15 -0.74 -5.08
N ARG A 67 11.00 -1.82 -4.30
CA ARG A 67 11.50 -3.17 -4.64
C ARG A 67 10.54 -3.96 -5.54
N GLY A 68 9.42 -3.36 -5.93
CA GLY A 68 8.39 -3.98 -6.77
C GLY A 68 7.33 -4.73 -5.95
N LEU A 69 6.62 -5.64 -6.62
CA LEU A 69 5.57 -6.45 -6.01
C LEU A 69 6.15 -7.70 -5.33
N GLN A 70 5.70 -7.98 -4.11
CA GLN A 70 6.16 -9.08 -3.29
C GLN A 70 4.98 -9.83 -2.67
N CYS A 71 5.11 -11.16 -2.54
CA CYS A 71 4.06 -11.95 -1.90
C CYS A 71 3.97 -11.60 -0.43
N CYS A 72 2.74 -11.43 0.03
CA CYS A 72 2.39 -11.15 1.41
C CYS A 72 1.52 -12.31 1.91
N CYS A 73 2.08 -13.15 2.80
CA CYS A 73 1.35 -14.25 3.42
C CYS A 73 0.65 -13.73 4.68
N ILE A 74 -0.68 -13.84 4.70
CA ILE A 74 -1.51 -13.33 5.78
C ILE A 74 -1.71 -14.45 6.81
N LEU A 75 -1.32 -14.18 8.05
CA LEU A 75 -1.52 -15.08 9.19
C LEU A 75 -3.01 -15.19 9.51
N SER A 76 -3.45 -16.39 9.93
CA SER A 76 -4.84 -16.67 10.30
C SER A 76 -5.18 -16.39 11.75
#